data_AF-A0A2D5TKI0-F1
#
_entry.id   AF-A0A2D5TKI0-F1
#
_cell.length_a   1.000
_cell.length_b   1.000
_cell.length_c   1.000
_cell.angle_alpha   90.00
_cell.angle_beta   90.00
_cell.angle_gamma   90.00
#
_symmetry.space_group_name_H-M   'P 1'
#
loop_
_entity.id
_entity.type
_entity.pdbx_description
1 polymer ?
#
loop_
_entity_poly.entity_id
_entity_poly.type
_entity_poly.pdbx_seq_one_letter_code
_entity_poly.pdbx_strand_id
1 'polypeptide(L)'
;MNKEDLNRKLNEDLNQETSYMNSLTIGKYLLIYLPVLFAMFAVAQFLGNLFFDIPFEWLSILIQAFCFAIFFRLFHKIRHYWNSNWKQ
;
A
#
# COMPACT_ATOMS: atom_id res chain seq x y z
N MET A 1 16.89 -5.78 -23.91
CA MET A 1 15.55 -5.93 -23.30
C MET A 1 14.73 -4.72 -23.72
N ASN A 2 13.65 -4.90 -24.48
CA ASN A 2 12.89 -3.80 -25.06
C ASN A 2 11.98 -3.14 -23.99
N LYS A 3 11.69 -1.84 -24.11
CA LYS A 3 10.87 -1.09 -23.13
C LYS A 3 9.45 -1.67 -23.01
N GLU A 4 8.93 -2.18 -24.12
CA GLU A 4 7.60 -2.81 -24.19
C GLU A 4 7.55 -4.13 -23.42
N ASP A 5 8.59 -4.95 -23.50
CA ASP A 5 8.69 -6.20 -22.72
C ASP A 5 8.82 -5.93 -21.22
N LEU A 6 9.55 -4.88 -20.85
CA LEU A 6 9.67 -4.44 -19.46
C LEU A 6 8.31 -3.98 -18.90
N ASN A 7 7.59 -3.14 -19.64
CA ASN A 7 6.26 -2.66 -19.25
C ASN A 7 5.25 -3.80 -19.13
N ARG A 8 5.29 -4.78 -20.03
CA ARG A 8 4.43 -5.97 -19.97
C ARG A 8 4.71 -6.79 -18.72
N LYS A 9 5.98 -7.10 -18.42
CA LYS A 9 6.38 -7.81 -17.20
C LYS A 9 5.93 -7.08 -15.94
N LEU A 10 6.19 -5.77 -15.84
CA LEU A 10 5.77 -4.95 -14.72
C LEU A 10 4.25 -5.00 -14.50
N ASN A 11 3.47 -4.92 -15.58
CA ASN A 11 2.01 -5.02 -15.48
C ASN A 11 1.53 -6.42 -15.07
N GLU A 12 2.18 -7.48 -15.54
CA GLU A 12 1.87 -8.85 -15.14
C GLU A 12 2.17 -9.07 -13.65
N ASP A 13 3.34 -8.66 -13.18
CA ASP A 13 3.77 -8.76 -11.79
C ASP A 13 2.81 -7.98 -10.87
N LEU A 14 2.48 -6.74 -11.22
CA LEU A 14 1.53 -5.92 -10.47
C LEU A 14 0.11 -6.52 -10.43
N ASN A 15 -0.31 -7.21 -11.49
CA ASN A 15 -1.61 -7.87 -11.53
C ASN A 15 -1.62 -9.13 -10.67
N GLN A 16 -0.55 -9.92 -10.67
CA GLN A 16 -0.40 -11.07 -9.79
C GLN A 16 -0.40 -10.63 -8.32
N GLU A 17 0.35 -9.59 -8.00
CA GLU A 17 0.39 -9.02 -6.65
C GLU A 17 -0.99 -8.52 -6.23
N THR A 18 -1.68 -7.75 -7.09
CA THR A 18 -3.05 -7.27 -6.80
C THR A 18 -4.03 -8.44 -6.58
N SER A 19 -3.90 -9.52 -7.36
CA SER A 19 -4.75 -10.72 -7.20
C SER A 19 -4.47 -11.44 -5.87
N TYR A 20 -3.19 -11.63 -5.53
CA TYR A 20 -2.78 -12.19 -4.24
C TYR A 20 -3.31 -11.34 -3.08
N MET A 21 -3.13 -10.03 -3.14
CA MET A 21 -3.60 -9.11 -2.11
C MET A 21 -5.12 -9.11 -1.94
N ASN A 22 -5.88 -9.24 -3.04
CA ASN A 22 -7.34 -9.34 -2.99
C ASN A 22 -7.82 -10.70 -2.47
N SER A 23 -7.04 -11.77 -2.63
CA SER A 23 -7.36 -13.09 -2.09
C SER A 23 -7.21 -13.19 -0.57
N LEU A 24 -6.43 -12.29 0.04
CA LEU A 24 -6.24 -12.26 1.49
C LEU A 24 -7.50 -11.77 2.22
N THR A 25 -7.84 -12.46 3.31
CA THR A 25 -8.85 -12.00 4.27
C THR A 25 -8.43 -10.66 4.85
N ILE A 26 -9.41 -9.84 5.26
CA ILE A 26 -9.14 -8.47 5.73
C ILE A 26 -8.20 -8.44 6.94
N GLY A 27 -8.32 -9.42 7.85
CA GLY A 27 -7.41 -9.55 8.99
C GLY A 27 -5.96 -9.81 8.56
N LYS A 28 -5.73 -10.75 7.63
CA LYS A 28 -4.37 -11.05 7.12
C LYS A 28 -3.77 -9.86 6.37
N TYR A 29 -4.60 -9.19 5.57
CA TYR A 29 -4.19 -7.98 4.86
C TYR A 29 -3.73 -6.89 5.83
N LEU A 30 -4.55 -6.57 6.84
CA LEU A 30 -4.22 -5.58 7.86
C LEU A 30 -2.98 -6.00 8.66
N LEU A 31 -2.85 -7.28 9.02
CA LEU A 31 -1.70 -7.78 9.78
C LEU A 31 -0.37 -7.61 9.03
N ILE A 32 -0.37 -7.70 7.69
CA ILE A 32 0.83 -7.49 6.86
C ILE A 32 1.08 -6.00 6.64
N TYR A 33 0.04 -5.23 6.27
CA TYR A 33 0.21 -3.83 5.88
C TYR A 33 0.40 -2.89 7.07
N LEU A 34 -0.27 -3.16 8.19
CA LEU A 34 -0.26 -2.25 9.34
C LEU A 34 1.16 -2.06 9.92
N PRO A 35 1.99 -3.09 10.14
CA PRO A 35 3.37 -2.90 10.60
C PRO A 35 4.24 -2.13 9.61
N VAL A 36 4.09 -2.41 8.31
CA VAL A 36 4.85 -1.73 7.25
C VAL A 36 4.49 -0.24 7.20
N LEU A 37 3.20 0.07 7.22
CA LEU A 37 2.71 1.45 7.20
C LEU A 37 3.06 2.19 8.49
N PHE A 38 2.93 1.52 9.64
CA PHE A 38 3.34 2.09 10.92
C PHE A 38 4.83 2.44 10.92
N ALA A 39 5.69 1.52 10.45
CA ALA A 39 7.12 1.78 10.35
C ALA A 39 7.43 2.94 9.39
N MET A 40 6.78 2.99 8.23
CA MET A 40 6.96 4.08 7.27
C MET A 40 6.60 5.45 7.87
N PHE A 41 5.45 5.55 8.54
CA PHE A 41 5.02 6.79 9.19
C PHE A 41 5.85 7.13 10.42
N ALA A 42 6.26 6.15 11.20
CA ALA A 42 7.16 6.35 12.34
C ALA A 42 8.51 6.90 11.88
N VAL A 43 9.10 6.35 10.81
CA VAL A 43 10.34 6.88 10.24
C VAL A 43 10.13 8.31 9.72
N ALA A 44 9.04 8.57 9.02
CA ALA A 44 8.73 9.91 8.52
C ALA A 44 8.56 10.95 9.65
N GLN A 45 7.82 10.62 10.70
CA GLN A 45 7.69 11.48 11.88
C GLN A 45 8.99 11.61 12.65
N PHE A 46 9.81 10.56 12.74
CA PHE A 46 11.12 10.63 13.37
C PHE A 46 12.04 11.61 12.64
N LEU A 47 12.08 11.55 11.31
CA LEU A 47 12.79 12.54 10.50
C LEU A 47 12.18 13.94 10.67
N GLY A 48 10.85 14.05 10.67
CA GLY A 48 10.13 15.28 10.93
C GLY A 48 10.47 15.91 12.29
N ASN A 49 10.61 15.09 13.32
CA ASN A 49 11.01 15.51 14.65
C ASN A 49 12.44 16.03 14.67
N LEU A 50 13.35 15.38 13.94
CA LEU A 50 14.77 15.73 13.90
C LEU A 50 15.07 17.01 13.10
N PHE A 51 14.30 17.29 12.04
CA PHE A 51 14.55 18.42 11.14
C PHE A 51 13.57 19.59 11.26
N PHE A 52 12.38 19.37 11.83
CA PHE A 52 11.27 20.33 11.78
C PHE A 52 10.50 20.46 13.10
N ASP A 53 11.03 19.96 14.22
CA ASP A 53 10.40 19.99 15.56
C ASP A 53 8.97 19.43 15.61
N ILE A 54 8.62 18.53 14.68
CA ILE A 54 7.31 17.88 14.65
C ILE A 54 7.23 16.88 15.82
N PRO A 55 6.20 16.92 16.68
CA PRO A 55 6.07 15.98 17.78
C PRO A 55 5.88 14.54 17.27
N PHE A 56 6.59 13.60 17.90
CA PHE A 56 6.42 12.18 17.61
C PHE A 56 5.19 11.63 18.35
N GLU A 57 4.13 11.33 17.61
CA GLU A 57 2.83 10.92 18.15
C GLU A 57 2.45 9.53 17.69
N TRP A 58 2.85 8.51 18.45
CA TRP A 58 2.65 7.10 18.09
C TRP A 58 1.19 6.71 17.84
N LEU A 59 0.23 7.31 18.56
CA LEU A 59 -1.20 7.05 18.36
C LEU A 59 -1.68 7.61 17.01
N SER A 60 -1.21 8.80 16.64
CA SER A 60 -1.49 9.41 15.34
C SER A 60 -0.91 8.56 14.21
N ILE A 61 0.32 8.08 14.35
CA ILE A 61 0.98 7.13 13.42
C ILE A 61 0.13 5.86 13.25
N LEU A 62 -0.36 5.28 14.35
CA LEU A 62 -1.18 4.06 14.31
C LEU A 62 -2.51 4.29 13.58
N ILE A 63 -3.20 5.40 13.88
CA ILE A 63 -4.44 5.79 13.20
C ILE A 63 -4.19 6.00 11.71
N GLN A 64 -3.12 6.70 11.34
CA GLN A 64 -2.73 6.90 9.94
C GLN A 64 -2.46 5.57 9.25
N ALA A 65 -1.68 4.68 9.86
CA ALA A 65 -1.38 3.35 9.32
C ALA A 65 -2.67 2.54 9.08
N PHE A 66 -3.61 2.58 10.02
CA PHE A 66 -4.89 1.89 9.88
C PHE A 66 -5.74 2.47 8.75
N CYS A 67 -5.89 3.80 8.70
CA CYS A 67 -6.64 4.50 7.66
C CYS A 67 -6.05 4.22 6.27
N PHE A 68 -4.73 4.27 6.12
CA PHE A 68 -4.05 3.96 4.86
C PHE A 68 -4.18 2.49 4.49
N ALA A 69 -4.14 1.56 5.44
CA ALA A 69 -4.36 0.14 5.15
C ALA A 69 -5.76 -0.11 4.57
N ILE A 70 -6.80 0.53 5.14
CA ILE A 70 -8.16 0.46 4.60
C ILE A 70 -8.22 1.11 3.21
N PHE A 71 -7.65 2.30 3.05
CA PHE A 71 -7.61 3.01 1.78
C PHE A 71 -6.94 2.17 0.69
N PHE A 72 -5.76 1.58 0.96
CA PHE A 72 -5.09 0.72 0.02
C PHE A 72 -5.93 -0.51 -0.33
N ARG A 73 -6.63 -1.12 0.62
CA ARG A 73 -7.51 -2.26 0.29
C ARG A 73 -8.64 -1.86 -0.66
N LEU A 74 -9.25 -0.69 -0.46
CA LEU A 74 -10.25 -0.17 -1.39
C LEU A 74 -9.62 0.13 -2.76
N PHE A 75 -8.45 0.76 -2.78
CA PHE A 75 -7.71 1.05 -4.00
C PHE A 75 -7.37 -0.22 -4.80
N HIS A 76 -6.90 -1.29 -4.15
CA HIS A 76 -6.59 -2.57 -4.80
C HIS A 76 -7.85 -3.22 -5.41
N LYS A 77 -9.01 -3.10 -4.75
CA LYS A 77 -10.29 -3.57 -5.30
C LYS A 77 -10.72 -2.74 -6.51
N ILE A 78 -10.65 -1.41 -6.41
CA ILE A 78 -11.02 -0.50 -7.51
C ILE A 78 -10.10 -0.75 -8.71
N ARG A 79 -8.79 -0.87 -8.49
CA ARG A 79 -7.81 -1.19 -9.53
C ARG A 79 -8.12 -2.52 -10.20
N HIS A 80 -8.45 -3.55 -9.42
CA HIS A 80 -8.83 -4.85 -9.99
C HIS A 80 -10.06 -4.74 -10.87
N TYR A 81 -11.10 -4.04 -10.40
CA TYR A 81 -12.33 -3.81 -11.16
C TYR A 81 -12.08 -2.97 -12.44
N TRP A 82 -11.25 -1.94 -12.36
CA TRP A 82 -10.88 -1.14 -13.53
C TRP A 82 -10.14 -1.99 -14.54
N ASN A 83 -9.14 -2.75 -14.11
CA ASN A 83 -8.31 -3.58 -14.98
C ASN A 83 -9.08 -4.78 -15.57
N SER A 84 -10.13 -5.28 -14.90
CA SER A 84 -11.01 -6.29 -15.47
C SER A 84 -11.99 -5.73 -16.51
N ASN A 85 -12.43 -4.47 -16.37
CA ASN A 85 -13.36 -3.83 -17.29
C ASN A 85 -12.69 -3.12 -18.48
N TRP A 86 -11.45 -2.66 -18.32
CA TRP A 86 -10.67 -1.99 -19.38
C TRP A 86 -9.76 -2.95 -20.18
N LYS A 87 -9.91 -4.27 -19.98
CA LYS A 87 -9.37 -5.31 -20.88
C LYS A 87 -10.41 -5.75 -21.93
N GLN A 88 -11.24 -4.82 -22.41
CA GLN A 88 -11.92 -4.92 -23.70
C GLN A 88 -11.09 -4.19 -24.75
#